data_AF-A0A3N5RB21-F1
#
_entry.id   AF-A0A3N5RB21-F1
#
_cell.length_a   1.000
_cell.length_b   1.000
_cell.length_c   1.000
_cell.angle_alpha   90.00
_cell.angle_beta   90.00
_cell.angle_gamma   90.00
#
_symmetry.space_group_name_H-M   'P 1'
#
loop_
_entity.id
_entity.type
_entity.pdbx_description
1 polymer ?
#
loop_
_entity_poly.entity_id
_entity_poly.type
_entity_poly.pdbx_seq_one_letter_code
_entity_poly.pdbx_strand_id
1 'polypeptide(L)'
;MVDGIYHVRNHRCLTINDVFKLEIISNKKFDLVQRVLLIDLGNTQQLLEVMHRTESTIKVIEQNEEKNIITRKSCIISSTNHILAFADSKIYCKKIPLHMLSEIRECKRGIGRIAL
;
A
#
# COMPACT_ATOMS: atom_id res chain seq x y z
N MET A 1 -15.07 -28.76 -1.65
CA MET A 1 -14.13 -27.62 -1.76
C MET A 1 -13.73 -27.28 -0.34
N VAL A 2 -12.43 -27.36 -0.01
CA VAL A 2 -11.95 -27.16 1.37
C VAL A 2 -11.86 -25.65 1.60
N ASP A 3 -12.79 -25.12 2.40
CA ASP A 3 -12.72 -23.75 2.92
C ASP A 3 -11.55 -23.66 3.90
N GLY A 4 -10.34 -23.46 3.36
CA GLY A 4 -9.19 -23.11 4.15
C GLY A 4 -9.42 -21.72 4.75
N ILE A 5 -9.71 -21.66 6.04
CA ILE A 5 -9.56 -20.42 6.82
C ILE A 5 -8.06 -20.14 6.89
N TYR A 6 -7.59 -19.23 6.05
CA TYR A 6 -6.20 -18.78 6.07
C TYR A 6 -6.12 -17.55 6.97
N HIS A 7 -5.43 -17.70 8.11
CA HIS A 7 -5.03 -16.55 8.89
C HIS A 7 -4.04 -15.72 8.06
N VAL A 8 -4.47 -14.56 7.58
CA VAL A 8 -3.55 -13.52 7.12
C VAL A 8 -2.73 -13.14 8.35
N ARG A 9 -1.51 -13.67 8.44
CA ARG A 9 -0.53 -13.15 9.38
C ARG A 9 -0.25 -11.73 8.91
N ASN A 10 -0.86 -10.74 9.57
CA ASN A 10 -0.26 -9.41 9.63
C ASN A 10 1.17 -9.66 10.05
N HIS A 11 2.10 -9.44 9.12
CA HIS A 11 3.51 -9.62 9.42
C HIS A 11 3.80 -8.75 10.62
N ARG A 12 4.56 -9.28 11.58
CA ARG A 12 4.91 -8.56 12.82
C ARG A 12 5.24 -7.12 12.46
N CYS A 13 4.58 -6.18 13.14
CA CYS A 13 4.88 -4.77 12.98
C CYS A 13 6.40 -4.59 13.13
N LEU A 14 7.02 -3.90 12.17
CA LEU A 14 8.48 -3.74 12.13
C LEU A 14 8.94 -3.14 13.45
N THR A 15 9.78 -3.89 14.17
CA THR A 15 10.31 -3.43 15.46
C THR A 15 11.54 -2.56 15.26
N ILE A 16 11.95 -1.83 16.30
CA ILE A 16 13.19 -1.05 16.25
C ILE A 16 14.41 -1.90 15.88
N ASN A 17 14.45 -3.18 16.28
CA ASN A 17 15.52 -4.11 15.94
C ASN A 17 15.54 -4.45 14.45
N ASP A 18 14.39 -4.50 13.80
CA ASP A 18 14.29 -4.76 12.36
C ASP A 18 14.77 -3.54 11.56
N VAL A 19 14.41 -2.33 12.01
CA VAL A 19 14.92 -1.08 11.45
C VAL A 19 16.45 -1.02 11.59
N PHE A 20 17.01 -1.36 12.75
CA PHE A 20 18.47 -1.41 12.94
C PHE A 20 19.15 -2.40 12.01
N LYS A 21 18.58 -3.59 11.80
CA LYS A 21 19.12 -4.56 10.84
C LYS A 21 19.12 -3.99 9.42
N LEU A 22 18.05 -3.31 9.02
CA LEU A 22 17.97 -2.66 7.72
C LEU A 22 19.01 -1.56 7.55
N GLU A 23 19.26 -0.75 8.58
CA GLU A 23 20.34 0.25 8.55
C GLU A 23 21.73 -0.38 8.35
N ILE A 24 21.98 -1.53 9.00
CA ILE A 24 23.24 -2.27 8.86
C ILE A 24 23.36 -2.86 7.45
N ILE A 25 22.33 -3.56 6.97
CA ILE A 25 22.32 -4.20 5.64
C ILE A 25 22.45 -3.16 4.52
N SER A 26 21.79 -2.00 4.68
CA SER A 26 21.85 -0.91 3.71
C SER A 26 23.10 -0.02 3.85
N ASN A 27 23.92 -0.25 4.89
CA ASN A 27 25.05 0.60 5.26
C ASN A 27 24.67 2.09 5.31
N LYS A 28 23.48 2.40 5.83
CA LYS A 28 22.90 3.75 5.88
C LYS A 28 22.11 3.94 7.17
N LYS A 29 22.31 5.07 7.83
CA LYS A 29 21.43 5.51 8.92
C LYS A 29 20.17 6.15 8.37
N PHE A 30 19.02 5.75 8.89
CA PHE A 30 17.75 6.30 8.47
C PHE A 30 17.39 7.54 9.30
N ASP A 31 16.95 8.59 8.62
CA ASP A 31 16.42 9.77 9.29
C ASP A 31 15.08 9.46 9.98
N LEU A 32 14.53 10.43 10.71
CA LEU A 32 13.26 10.23 11.42
C LEU A 32 12.11 9.86 10.46
N VAL A 33 12.04 10.53 9.32
CA VAL A 33 11.00 10.32 8.31
C VAL A 33 11.04 8.89 7.76
N GLN A 34 12.23 8.44 7.36
CA GLN A 34 12.45 7.09 6.85
C GLN A 34 12.08 6.02 7.89
N ARG A 35 12.47 6.22 9.16
CA ARG A 35 12.12 5.29 10.24
C ARG A 35 10.62 5.22 10.49
N VAL A 36 9.93 6.37 10.48
CA VAL A 36 8.48 6.44 10.66
C VAL A 36 7.72 5.75 9.52
N LEU A 37 8.19 5.90 8.27
CA LEU A 37 7.59 5.22 7.12
C LEU A 37 7.78 3.69 7.16
N LEU A 38 8.87 3.21 7.78
CA LEU A 38 9.15 1.77 7.88
C LEU A 38 8.30 1.05 8.93
N ILE A 39 7.91 1.72 10.01
CA ILE A 39 7.22 1.07 11.14
C ILE A 39 5.70 0.90 10.94
N ASP A 40 5.21 1.00 9.69
CA ASP A 40 3.81 0.83 9.26
C ASP A 40 2.77 1.23 10.34
N LEU A 41 2.62 2.54 10.54
CA LEU A 41 1.69 3.09 11.54
C LEU A 41 0.22 3.09 11.07
N GLY A 42 -0.10 2.42 9.96
CA GLY A 42 -1.42 2.38 9.37
C GLY A 42 -1.46 2.97 7.97
N ASN A 43 -2.24 4.03 7.75
CA ASN A 43 -2.50 4.52 6.40
C ASN A 43 -1.37 5.44 5.89
N THR A 44 -0.49 4.90 5.03
CA THR A 44 0.61 5.63 4.38
C THR A 44 0.14 6.90 3.67
N GLN A 45 -1.07 6.94 3.09
CA GLN A 45 -1.61 8.14 2.46
C GLN A 45 -1.76 9.28 3.48
N GLN A 46 -2.40 9.01 4.62
CA GLN A 46 -2.62 10.02 5.65
C GLN A 46 -1.29 10.49 6.27
N LEU A 47 -0.35 9.57 6.47
CA LEU A 47 0.99 9.92 6.94
C LEU A 47 1.66 10.90 5.97
N LEU A 48 1.63 10.62 4.67
CA LEU A 48 2.21 11.50 3.64
C LEU A 48 1.48 12.85 3.60
N GLU A 49 0.15 12.89 3.75
CA GLU A 49 -0.62 14.14 3.81
C GLU A 49 -0.16 15.03 4.98
N VAL A 50 0.02 14.46 6.17
CA VAL A 50 0.51 15.17 7.36
C VAL A 50 1.93 15.67 7.15
N MET A 51 2.82 14.80 6.65
CA MET A 51 4.23 15.13 6.44
C MET A 51 4.42 16.26 5.41
N HIS A 52 3.64 16.24 4.34
CA HIS A 52 3.73 17.21 3.25
C HIS A 52 2.75 18.39 3.41
N ARG A 53 1.94 18.40 4.48
CA ARG A 53 0.94 19.45 4.77
C ARG A 53 0.03 19.71 3.57
N THR A 54 -0.41 18.65 2.91
CA THR A 54 -1.18 18.71 1.67
C THR A 54 -2.17 17.56 1.64
N GLU A 55 -3.35 17.79 1.09
CA GLU A 55 -4.26 16.70 0.76
C GLU A 55 -3.66 15.85 -0.37
N SER A 56 -4.06 14.58 -0.46
CA SER A 56 -3.60 13.70 -1.52
C SER A 56 -4.70 12.84 -2.09
N THR A 57 -4.46 12.34 -3.30
CA THR A 57 -5.32 11.37 -3.97
C THR A 57 -4.50 10.19 -4.46
N ILE A 58 -5.15 9.04 -4.65
CA ILE A 58 -4.52 7.87 -5.25
C ILE A 58 -4.92 7.82 -6.72
N LYS A 59 -3.93 7.73 -7.60
CA LYS A 59 -4.12 7.56 -9.04
C LYS A 59 -3.62 6.20 -9.47
N VAL A 60 -4.46 5.44 -10.18
CA VAL A 60 -4.03 4.20 -10.85
C VAL A 60 -3.32 4.59 -12.14
N ILE A 61 -2.07 4.15 -12.29
CA ILE A 61 -1.24 4.43 -13.48
C ILE A 61 -1.40 3.31 -14.50
N GLU A 62 -1.39 2.06 -14.01
CA GLU A 62 -1.45 0.87 -14.86
C GLU A 62 -2.20 -0.22 -14.11
N GLN A 63 -3.06 -0.95 -14.81
CA GLN A 63 -3.71 -2.13 -14.28
C GLN A 63 -3.87 -3.18 -15.37
N ASN A 64 -3.44 -4.40 -15.08
CA ASN A 64 -3.64 -5.55 -15.94
C ASN A 64 -4.30 -6.68 -15.14
N GLU A 65 -5.14 -7.48 -15.78
CA GLU A 65 -5.74 -8.67 -15.18
C GLU A 65 -5.39 -9.90 -16.00
N GLU A 66 -4.70 -10.86 -15.40
CA GLU A 66 -4.40 -12.16 -16.00
C GLU A 66 -4.72 -13.27 -15.01
N LYS A 67 -5.40 -14.33 -15.45
CA LYS A 67 -5.67 -15.55 -14.65
C LYS A 67 -6.27 -15.26 -13.26
N ASN A 68 -7.21 -14.30 -13.16
CA ASN A 68 -7.84 -13.85 -11.91
C ASN A 68 -6.87 -13.21 -10.90
N ILE A 69 -5.79 -12.60 -11.40
CA ILE A 69 -4.86 -11.79 -10.62
C ILE A 69 -4.79 -10.42 -11.29
N ILE A 70 -5.12 -9.37 -10.55
CA ILE A 70 -4.94 -7.99 -10.98
C ILE A 70 -3.56 -7.52 -10.51
N THR A 71 -2.69 -7.15 -11.44
CA THR A 71 -1.48 -6.37 -11.17
C THR A 71 -1.81 -4.90 -11.35
N ARG A 72 -1.41 -4.07 -10.40
CA ARG A 72 -1.72 -2.64 -10.43
C ARG A 72 -0.53 -1.81 -9.96
N LYS A 73 -0.22 -0.79 -10.75
CA LYS A 73 0.66 0.32 -10.36
C LYS A 73 -0.18 1.54 -10.05
N SER A 74 0.14 2.21 -8.94
CA SER A 74 -0.53 3.42 -8.52
C SER A 74 0.45 4.42 -7.92
N CYS A 75 0.06 5.68 -7.85
CA CYS A 75 0.78 6.69 -7.10
C CYS A 75 -0.15 7.45 -6.15
N ILE A 76 0.45 7.96 -5.08
CA ILE A 76 -0.14 8.97 -4.21
C ILE A 76 0.34 10.32 -4.73
N ILE A 77 -0.59 11.19 -5.08
CA ILE A 77 -0.31 12.52 -5.64
C ILE A 77 -0.90 13.60 -4.74
N SER A 78 -0.12 14.63 -4.43
CA SER A 78 -0.58 15.78 -3.65
C SER A 78 -1.57 16.65 -4.43
N SER A 79 -2.31 17.51 -3.73
CA SER A 79 -3.15 18.54 -4.36
C SER A 79 -2.35 19.54 -5.21
N THR A 80 -1.05 19.66 -4.96
CA THR A 80 -0.10 20.44 -5.76
C THR A 80 0.50 19.67 -6.94
N ASN A 81 -0.07 18.51 -7.29
CA ASN A 81 0.33 17.66 -8.41
C ASN A 81 1.75 17.06 -8.30
N HIS A 82 2.29 16.95 -7.08
CA HIS A 82 3.57 16.28 -6.82
C HIS A 82 3.33 14.81 -6.43
N ILE A 83 4.11 13.91 -7.02
CA ILE A 83 4.05 12.49 -6.65
C ILE A 83 4.75 12.30 -5.32
N LEU A 84 4.03 11.78 -4.33
CA LEU A 84 4.53 11.52 -2.98
C LEU A 84 5.05 10.09 -2.83
N ALA A 85 4.42 9.13 -3.50
CA ALA A 85 4.82 7.73 -3.48
C ALA A 85 4.31 6.95 -4.69
N PHE A 86 4.99 5.85 -5.01
CA PHE A 86 4.52 4.81 -5.93
C PHE A 86 4.22 3.53 -5.17
N ALA A 87 3.24 2.77 -5.64
CA ALA A 87 2.86 1.50 -5.06
C ALA A 87 2.50 0.49 -6.15
N ASP A 88 3.11 -0.69 -6.05
CA ASP A 88 2.79 -1.87 -6.84
C ASP A 88 1.98 -2.86 -6.00
N SER A 89 0.97 -3.45 -6.60
CA SER A 89 0.07 -4.39 -5.91
C SER A 89 -0.29 -5.58 -6.78
N LYS A 90 -0.49 -6.73 -6.13
CA LYS A 90 -1.06 -7.94 -6.71
C LYS A 90 -2.31 -8.31 -5.93
N ILE A 91 -3.44 -8.37 -6.63
CA ILE A 91 -4.76 -8.59 -6.04
C ILE A 91 -5.29 -9.93 -6.57
N TYR A 92 -5.60 -10.85 -5.67
CA TYR A 92 -6.11 -12.18 -6.02
C TYR A 92 -7.65 -12.17 -6.03
N CYS A 93 -8.25 -12.12 -7.21
CA CYS A 93 -9.69 -11.86 -7.39
C CYS A 93 -10.59 -12.93 -6.76
N LYS A 94 -10.12 -14.19 -6.68
CA LYS A 94 -10.93 -15.34 -6.23
C LYS A 94 -11.53 -15.20 -4.83
N LYS A 95 -10.96 -14.36 -3.97
CA LYS A 95 -11.35 -14.22 -2.56
C LYS A 95 -12.01 -12.88 -2.25
N ILE A 96 -12.29 -12.06 -3.27
CA ILE A 96 -12.82 -10.71 -3.10
C ILE A 96 -14.31 -10.71 -3.46
N PRO A 97 -15.18 -10.11 -2.62
CA PRO A 97 -16.58 -9.91 -2.97
C PRO A 97 -16.74 -9.20 -4.32
N LEU A 98 -17.69 -9.65 -5.13
CA LEU A 98 -17.86 -9.16 -6.51
C LEU A 98 -18.01 -7.63 -6.58
N HIS A 99 -18.71 -6.99 -5.64
CA HIS A 99 -18.87 -5.54 -5.61
C HIS A 99 -17.54 -4.80 -5.41
N MET A 100 -16.69 -5.25 -4.48
CA MET A 100 -15.35 -4.70 -4.28
C MET A 100 -14.47 -4.94 -5.50
N LEU A 101 -14.58 -6.12 -6.11
CA LEU A 101 -13.81 -6.46 -7.31
C LEU A 101 -14.19 -5.56 -8.50
N SER A 102 -15.47 -5.22 -8.65
CA SER A 102 -15.93 -4.25 -9.63
C SER A 102 -15.33 -2.86 -9.36
N GLU A 103 -15.36 -2.37 -8.12
CA GLU A 103 -14.75 -1.09 -7.76
C GLU A 103 -13.24 -1.05 -8.01
N ILE A 104 -12.55 -2.15 -7.76
CA ILE A 104 -11.13 -2.31 -8.10
C ILE A 104 -10.98 -2.20 -9.62
N ARG A 105 -11.73 -2.97 -10.41
CA ARG A 105 -11.62 -2.93 -11.88
C ARG A 105 -11.91 -1.57 -12.50
N GLU A 106 -12.76 -0.76 -11.86
CA GLU A 106 -13.07 0.61 -12.31
C GLU A 106 -11.91 1.60 -12.15
N CYS A 107 -10.86 1.28 -11.40
CA CYS A 107 -9.68 2.15 -11.19
C CYS A 107 -9.97 3.53 -10.57
N LYS A 108 -11.18 3.77 -10.05
CA LYS A 108 -11.59 5.07 -9.49
C LYS A 108 -11.17 5.27 -8.03
N ARG A 109 -10.78 4.20 -7.33
CA ARG A 109 -10.43 4.21 -5.90
C ARG A 109 -9.14 3.43 -5.62
N GLY A 110 -8.37 3.90 -4.63
CA GLY A 110 -7.23 3.17 -4.09
C GLY A 110 -7.67 1.98 -3.23
N ILE A 111 -6.87 0.91 -3.20
CA ILE A 111 -7.24 -0.37 -2.56
C ILE A 111 -7.50 -0.20 -1.07
N GLY A 112 -6.68 0.59 -0.36
CA GLY A 112 -6.84 0.81 1.08
C GLY A 112 -8.15 1.48 1.50
N ARG A 113 -8.84 2.19 0.58
CA ARG A 113 -10.15 2.79 0.83
C ARG A 113 -11.34 1.88 0.48
N ILE A 114 -11.12 0.82 -0.30
CA ILE A 114 -12.20 -0.09 -0.73
C ILE A 114 -12.51 -1.11 0.38
N ALA A 115 -11.56 -1.41 1.26
CA ALA A 115 -11.67 -2.44 2.30
C ALA A 115 -12.02 -1.93 3.71
N LEU A 116 -12.32 -0.64 3.87
CA LEU A 116 -12.72 -0.02 5.14
C LEU A 116 -14.22 0.29 5.16
#